data_AF-A0A3B0PB49-F1
#
_entry.id   AF-A0A3B0PB49-F1
#
_cell.length_a   1.000
_cell.length_b   1.000
_cell.length_c   1.000
_cell.angle_alpha   90.00
_cell.angle_beta   90.00
_cell.angle_gamma   90.00
#
_symmetry.space_group_name_H-M   'P 1'
#
loop_
_entity.id
_entity.type
_entity.pdbx_description
1 polymer ?
#
loop_
_entity_poly.entity_id
_entity_poly.type
_entity_poly.pdbx_seq_one_letter_code
_entity_poly.pdbx_strand_id
1 'polypeptide(L)'
;MLQEAVDALIDNSRKKPGPVTSKDGHPFKSISDALVGKKGRFRQNLLGKRVDYSGRSVIVVGPHLKMYQVGIPRDMAAKLFEPW
;
A
#
# COMPACT_ATOMS: atom_id res chain seq x y z
N MET A 1 17.38 -28.84 11.83
CA MET A 1 17.77 -28.08 10.62
C MET A 1 16.65 -27.93 9.59
N LEU A 2 16.07 -28.99 9.02
CA LEU A 2 14.98 -28.83 8.03
C LEU A 2 13.69 -28.27 8.65
N GLN A 3 13.25 -28.82 9.79
CA GLN A 3 12.04 -28.33 10.48
C GLN A 3 12.13 -26.84 10.80
N GLU A 4 13.29 -26.40 11.29
CA GLU A 4 13.54 -24.99 11.59
C GLU A 4 13.53 -24.07 10.37
N ALA A 5 13.94 -24.57 9.21
CA ALA A 5 13.87 -23.81 7.96
C ALA A 5 12.41 -23.65 7.50
N VAL A 6 11.59 -24.71 7.68
CA VAL A 6 10.15 -24.68 7.40
C VAL A 6 9.43 -23.73 8.37
N ASP A 7 9.75 -23.80 9.67
CA ASP A 7 9.17 -22.93 10.68
C ASP A 7 9.49 -21.45 10.39
N ALA A 8 10.74 -21.14 10.02
CA ALA A 8 11.15 -19.79 9.63
C ALA A 8 10.46 -19.29 8.36
N LEU A 9 10.18 -20.18 7.39
CA LEU A 9 9.48 -19.83 6.16
C LEU A 9 8.01 -19.47 6.42
N ILE A 10 7.33 -20.23 7.30
CA ILE A 10 5.90 -20.03 7.62
C ILE A 10 5.73 -18.85 8.59
N ASP A 11 6.44 -18.88 9.72
CA ASP A 11 6.36 -17.87 10.78
C ASP A 11 7.71 -17.68 11.49
N ASN A 12 8.52 -16.78 10.93
CA ASN A 12 9.85 -16.45 11.46
C ASN A 12 9.78 -15.76 12.83
N SER A 13 8.65 -15.11 13.15
CA SER A 13 8.48 -14.37 14.41
C SER A 13 8.30 -15.28 15.62
N ARG A 14 7.78 -16.50 15.40
CA ARG A 14 7.50 -17.49 16.46
C ARG A 14 8.63 -18.50 16.67
N LYS A 15 9.68 -18.48 15.84
CA LYS A 15 10.81 -19.41 15.97
C LYS A 15 11.59 -19.15 17.26
N LYS A 16 11.88 -20.21 18.04
CA LYS A 16 12.89 -20.22 19.12
C LYS A 16 14.21 -20.81 18.60
N PRO A 17 15.39 -20.30 18.98
CA PRO A 17 15.68 -19.29 20.03
C PRO A 17 15.59 -17.82 19.56
N GLY A 18 15.35 -17.57 18.27
CA GLY A 18 15.13 -16.25 17.71
C GLY A 18 14.86 -16.29 16.20
N PRO A 19 14.35 -15.20 15.61
CA PRO A 19 14.07 -15.13 14.18
C PRO A 19 15.36 -15.25 13.37
N VAL A 20 15.26 -15.86 12.20
CA VAL A 20 16.37 -15.92 11.24
C VAL A 20 16.57 -14.52 10.66
N THR A 21 17.79 -14.00 10.80
CA THR A 21 18.17 -12.66 10.35
C THR A 21 19.03 -12.71 9.10
N SER A 22 18.91 -11.66 8.29
CA SER A 22 19.84 -11.37 7.20
C SER A 22 21.23 -11.06 7.75
N LYS A 23 22.23 -11.04 6.85
CA LYS A 23 23.60 -10.61 7.17
C LYS A 23 23.64 -9.19 7.78
N ASP A 24 22.65 -8.36 7.44
CA ASP A 24 22.49 -6.99 7.95
C ASP A 24 21.72 -6.90 9.28
N GLY A 25 21.42 -8.04 9.92
CA GLY A 25 20.74 -8.10 11.22
C GLY A 25 19.22 -7.94 11.18
N HIS A 26 18.62 -7.65 10.02
CA HIS A 26 17.17 -7.58 9.88
C HIS A 26 16.52 -8.98 9.78
N PRO A 27 15.42 -9.27 10.49
CA PRO A 27 14.71 -10.54 10.36
C PRO A 27 14.12 -10.71 8.97
N PHE A 28 14.22 -11.91 8.41
CA PHE A 28 13.52 -12.24 7.16
C PHE A 28 12.00 -12.21 7.36
N LYS A 29 11.27 -11.74 6.35
CA LYS A 29 9.80 -11.79 6.34
C LYS A 29 9.32 -13.19 6.02
N SER A 30 8.43 -13.73 6.85
CA SER A 30 7.78 -15.00 6.57
C SER A 30 6.51 -14.85 5.71
N ILE A 31 5.92 -15.98 5.33
CA ILE A 31 4.62 -16.00 4.64
C ILE A 31 3.53 -15.35 5.50
N SER A 32 3.51 -15.61 6.81
CA SER A 32 2.56 -15.01 7.74
C SER A 32 2.71 -13.48 7.81
N ASP A 33 3.95 -12.96 7.81
CA ASP A 33 4.23 -11.53 7.79
C ASP A 33 3.80 -10.86 6.48
N ALA A 34 3.82 -11.60 5.37
CA ALA A 34 3.35 -11.11 4.08
C ALA A 34 1.82 -10.91 4.08
N LEU A 35 1.08 -11.66 4.89
CA LEU A 35 -0.38 -11.58 4.98
C LEU A 35 -0.82 -10.54 6.01
N VAL A 36 -0.23 -10.56 7.20
CA VAL A 36 -0.71 -9.81 8.37
C VAL A 36 -0.02 -8.44 8.51
N GLY A 37 -0.66 -7.51 9.21
CA GLY A 37 -0.09 -6.21 9.56
C GLY A 37 -0.35 -5.10 8.56
N LYS A 38 0.13 -3.88 8.87
CA LYS A 38 -0.13 -2.67 8.05
C LYS A 38 0.44 -2.76 6.64
N LYS A 39 1.58 -3.46 6.48
CA LYS A 39 2.23 -3.72 5.19
C LYS A 39 1.84 -5.10 4.61
N GLY A 40 0.94 -5.82 5.25
CA GLY A 40 0.46 -7.12 4.78
C GLY A 40 -0.47 -6.98 3.58
N ARG A 41 -0.58 -8.04 2.79
CA ARG A 41 -1.38 -8.10 1.56
C ARG A 41 -2.85 -7.74 1.81
N PHE A 42 -3.44 -8.16 2.93
CA PHE A 42 -4.84 -7.82 3.23
C PHE A 42 -5.06 -6.31 3.31
N ARG A 43 -4.20 -5.58 4.02
CA ARG A 43 -4.39 -4.14 4.22
C ARG A 43 -3.89 -3.29 3.07
N GLN A 44 -2.80 -3.70 2.40
CA GLN A 44 -2.24 -2.94 1.29
C GLN A 44 -2.91 -3.21 -0.05
N ASN A 45 -3.43 -4.42 -0.27
CA ASN A 45 -3.91 -4.83 -1.59
C ASN A 45 -5.40 -5.13 -1.65
N LEU A 46 -6.06 -5.45 -0.52
CA LEU A 46 -7.48 -5.77 -0.52
C LEU A 46 -8.37 -4.61 -0.05
N LEU A 47 -7.92 -3.81 0.93
CA LEU A 47 -8.73 -2.69 1.45
C LEU A 47 -8.57 -1.37 0.68
N GLY A 48 -7.45 -1.17 -0.01
CA GLY A 48 -7.21 0.03 -0.80
C GLY A 48 -6.25 -0.29 -1.93
N LYS A 49 -6.54 0.21 -3.13
CA LYS A 49 -5.69 0.04 -4.31
C LYS A 49 -5.42 1.39 -4.94
N ARG A 50 -4.32 1.47 -5.67
CA ARG A 50 -4.13 2.56 -6.63
C ARG A 50 -5.13 2.35 -7.77
N VAL A 51 -5.74 3.44 -8.21
CA VAL A 51 -6.79 3.43 -9.23
C VAL A 51 -6.40 4.38 -10.36
N ASP A 52 -6.72 3.98 -11.58
CA ASP A 52 -6.63 4.85 -12.75
C ASP A 52 -7.74 5.92 -12.71
N TYR A 53 -7.68 6.88 -13.63
CA TYR A 53 -8.62 8.01 -13.68
C TYR A 53 -8.71 8.78 -12.35
N SER A 54 -7.57 8.96 -11.69
CA SER A 54 -7.45 9.69 -10.43
C SER A 54 -6.39 10.79 -10.50
N GLY A 55 -6.57 11.85 -9.73
CA GLY A 55 -5.68 13.01 -9.71
C GLY A 55 -5.67 13.70 -8.34
N ARG A 56 -4.62 14.48 -8.08
CA ARG A 56 -4.49 15.29 -6.86
C ARG A 56 -3.91 16.66 -7.22
N SER A 57 -4.48 17.73 -6.63
CA SER A 57 -3.97 19.09 -6.76
C SER A 57 -4.17 19.86 -5.46
N VAL A 58 -3.60 21.05 -5.39
CA VAL A 58 -3.80 21.99 -4.28
C VAL A 58 -5.19 22.63 -4.42
N ILE A 59 -5.90 22.74 -3.30
CA ILE A 59 -7.21 23.41 -3.24
C ILE A 59 -7.04 24.91 -3.01
N VAL A 60 -7.88 25.71 -3.68
CA VAL A 60 -7.93 27.18 -3.53
C VAL A 60 -9.40 27.59 -3.39
N VAL A 61 -9.66 28.68 -2.67
CA VAL A 61 -11.02 29.19 -2.44
C VAL A 61 -11.62 29.73 -3.74
N GLY A 62 -12.81 29.24 -4.12
CA GLY A 62 -13.57 29.71 -5.29
C GLY A 62 -14.88 30.39 -4.86
N PRO A 63 -14.88 31.68 -4.51
CA PRO A 63 -16.02 32.35 -3.86
C PRO A 63 -17.27 32.48 -4.75
N HIS A 64 -17.11 32.36 -6.08
CA HIS A 64 -18.21 32.47 -7.05
C HIS A 64 -18.85 31.12 -7.43
N LEU A 65 -18.31 30.00 -6.90
CA LEU A 65 -18.83 28.67 -7.19
C LEU A 65 -20.08 28.38 -6.36
N LYS A 66 -21.07 27.75 -6.98
CA LYS A 66 -22.24 27.21 -6.28
C LYS A 66 -21.86 25.97 -5.48
N MET A 67 -22.70 25.58 -4.53
CA MET A 67 -22.47 24.43 -3.64
C MET A 67 -22.16 23.10 -4.37
N TYR A 68 -22.70 22.93 -5.58
CA TYR A 68 -22.53 21.72 -6.40
C TYR A 68 -21.45 21.85 -7.48
N GLN A 69 -20.68 22.94 -7.50
CA GLN A 69 -19.66 23.21 -8.50
C GLN A 69 -18.24 23.05 -7.93
N VAL A 70 -17.31 22.65 -8.79
CA VAL A 70 -15.88 22.60 -8.49
C VAL A 70 -15.08 23.09 -9.69
N GLY A 71 -13.99 23.82 -9.43
CA GLY A 71 -13.02 24.18 -10.46
C GLY A 71 -11.99 23.07 -10.63
N ILE A 72 -11.85 22.54 -11.85
CA ILE A 72 -10.82 21.55 -12.19
C ILE A 72 -9.83 22.20 -13.17
N PRO A 73 -8.51 22.11 -12.94
CA PRO A 73 -7.51 22.60 -13.89
C PRO A 73 -7.66 21.94 -15.27
N ARG A 74 -7.48 22.71 -16.35
CA ARG A 74 -7.69 22.22 -17.72
C ARG A 74 -6.83 21.00 -18.03
N ASP A 75 -5.55 21.03 -17.67
CA ASP A 75 -4.61 19.93 -17.94
C ASP A 75 -5.01 18.64 -17.18
N MET A 76 -5.52 18.79 -15.96
CA MET A 76 -6.01 17.67 -15.17
C MET A 76 -7.30 17.10 -15.76
N ALA A 77 -8.24 17.95 -16.16
CA ALA A 77 -9.46 17.51 -16.81
C ALA A 77 -9.15 16.77 -18.11
N ALA A 78 -8.27 17.31 -18.96
CA ALA A 78 -7.86 16.67 -20.21
C ALA A 78 -7.33 15.25 -19.97
N LYS A 79 -6.54 15.03 -18.92
CA LYS A 79 -5.99 13.70 -18.64
C LYS A 79 -6.96 12.74 -17.95
N LEU A 80 -7.85 13.26 -17.09
CA LEU A 80 -8.85 12.44 -16.40
C LEU A 80 -9.97 11.97 -17.34
N PHE A 81 -10.26 12.73 -18.40
CA PHE A 81 -11.34 12.42 -19.33
C PHE A 81 -10.87 11.74 -20.63
N GLU A 82 -9.57 11.62 -20.91
CA GLU A 82 -9.08 10.79 -22.02
C GLU A 82 -9.56 9.32 -21.81
N PRO A 83 -10.26 8.67 -22.76
CA PRO A 83 -10.30 8.89 -24.21
C PRO A 83 -11.57 9.58 -24.76
N TRP A 84 -12.34 10.24 -23.91
CA TRP A 84 -13.59 10.92 -24.27
C TRP A 84 -13.38 12.31 -24.88
#